data_AF-A0A2H5PRL1-F1
#
_entry.id   AF-A0A2H5PRL1-F1
#
_cell.length_a   1.000
_cell.length_b   1.000
_cell.length_c   1.000
_cell.angle_alpha   90.00
_cell.angle_beta   90.00
_cell.angle_gamma   90.00
#
_symmetry.space_group_name_H-M   'P 1'
#
loop_
_entity.id
_entity.type
_entity.pdbx_description
1 polymer ?
#
loop_
_entity_poly.entity_id
_entity_poly.type
_entity_poly.pdbx_seq_one_letter_code
_entity_poly.pdbx_strand_id
1 'polypeptide(L)'
;MESGFILHLSQMLSLSTLEMCWRLSIGTIYSVRYDGEMYPASNLVSENTPPLFKRVTVEEYFGNLCARKLRGKSHLDALRIEHIQD
;
A
#
# COMPACT_ATOMS: atom_id res chain seq x y z
N MET A 1 -25.00 2.79 -51.18
CA MET A 1 -24.35 1.80 -50.30
C MET A 1 -23.21 2.40 -49.47
N GLU A 2 -22.72 3.60 -49.82
CA GLU A 2 -21.54 4.24 -49.20
C GLU A 2 -21.80 4.97 -47.87
N SER A 3 -23.02 5.49 -47.65
CA SER A 3 -23.30 6.36 -46.49
C SER A 3 -23.30 5.60 -45.15
N GLY A 4 -23.82 4.37 -45.12
CA GLY A 4 -23.84 3.55 -43.91
C GLY A 4 -22.45 3.03 -43.50
N PHE A 5 -21.56 2.80 -44.46
CA PHE A 5 -20.20 2.33 -44.21
C PHE A 5 -19.33 3.46 -43.64
N ILE A 6 -19.47 4.69 -44.14
CA ILE A 6 -18.74 5.85 -43.64
C ILE A 6 -19.18 6.23 -42.22
N LEU A 7 -20.47 6.20 -41.91
CA LEU A 7 -20.96 6.44 -40.55
C LEU A 7 -20.45 5.37 -39.56
N HIS A 8 -20.45 4.10 -39.97
CA HIS A 8 -19.97 2.99 -39.13
C HIS A 8 -18.45 3.07 -38.87
N LEU A 9 -17.66 3.39 -39.89
CA LEU A 9 -16.21 3.61 -39.73
C LEU A 9 -15.88 4.86 -38.90
N SER A 10 -16.68 5.93 -39.03
CA SER A 10 -16.51 7.15 -38.23
C SER A 10 -16.76 6.91 -36.75
N GLN A 11 -17.77 6.10 -36.41
CA GLN A 11 -18.10 5.74 -35.03
C GLN A 11 -17.06 4.80 -34.42
N MET A 12 -16.50 3.88 -35.22
CA MET A 12 -15.44 2.97 -34.79
C MET A 12 -14.09 3.69 -34.57
N LEU A 13 -13.76 4.67 -35.43
CA LEU A 13 -12.56 5.51 -35.29
C LEU A 13 -12.66 6.43 -34.05
N SER A 14 -13.85 6.96 -33.77
CA SER A 14 -14.12 7.74 -32.55
C SER A 14 -13.98 6.89 -31.28
N LEU A 15 -14.45 5.63 -31.28
CA LEU A 15 -14.26 4.71 -30.15
C LEU A 15 -12.79 4.34 -29.93
N SER A 16 -12.02 4.12 -31.02
CA SER A 16 -10.59 3.79 -30.91
C SER A 16 -9.70 4.94 -30.39
N THR A 17 -10.18 6.18 -30.51
CA THR A 17 -9.45 7.38 -30.03
C THR A 17 -9.76 7.70 -28.55
N LEU A 18 -10.86 7.16 -28.00
CA LEU A 18 -11.31 7.42 -26.62
C LEU A 18 -10.64 6.54 -25.56
N GLU A 19 -9.86 5.53 -25.96
CA GLU A 19 -9.32 4.49 -25.07
C GLU A 19 -7.86 4.74 -24.64
N MET A 20 -7.39 5.99 -24.60
CA MET A 20 -6.06 6.34 -24.06
C MET A 20 -6.15 7.43 -22.99
N CYS A 21 -7.07 7.25 -22.05
CA CYS A 21 -7.10 8.08 -20.84
C CYS A 21 -5.97 7.64 -19.90
N TRP A 22 -4.80 8.26 -20.05
CA TRP A 22 -3.70 8.10 -19.12
C TRP A 22 -4.03 8.83 -17.82
N ARG A 23 -3.95 8.13 -16.69
CA ARG A 23 -4.21 8.70 -15.35
C ARG A 23 -2.89 8.87 -14.63
N LEU A 24 -2.50 10.12 -14.41
CA LEU A 24 -1.34 10.48 -13.58
C LEU A 24 -1.81 10.99 -12.22
N SER A 25 -1.22 10.46 -11.15
CA SER A 25 -1.42 10.95 -9.78
C SER A 25 -0.09 11.09 -9.07
N ILE A 26 0.10 12.19 -8.35
CA ILE A 26 1.27 12.45 -7.51
C ILE A 26 0.81 12.46 -6.06
N GLY A 27 1.49 11.70 -5.20
CA GLY A 27 1.26 11.69 -3.76
C GLY A 27 2.58 11.88 -3.02
N THR A 28 2.58 12.76 -2.03
CA THR A 28 3.75 12.98 -1.16
C THR A 28 3.59 12.16 0.11
N ILE A 29 4.59 11.33 0.41
CA ILE A 29 4.64 10.53 1.64
C ILE A 29 5.73 11.11 2.53
N TYR A 30 5.36 11.55 3.73
CA TYR A 30 6.32 11.91 4.78
C TYR A 30 6.63 10.67 5.60
N SER A 31 7.91 10.38 5.82
CA SER A 31 8.38 9.28 6.66
C SER A 31 9.24 9.80 7.81
N VAL A 32 9.34 8.98 8.86
CA VAL A 32 10.33 9.17 9.91
C VAL A 32 11.73 8.90 9.38
N ARG A 33 12.76 9.37 10.09
CA ARG A 33 14.16 9.14 9.68
C ARG A 33 14.44 7.65 9.52
N TYR A 34 15.18 7.30 8.46
CA TYR A 34 15.45 5.90 8.11
C TYR A 34 16.35 5.18 9.13
N ASP A 35 17.21 5.93 9.82
CA ASP A 35 18.05 5.46 10.94
C ASP A 35 17.30 5.46 12.29
N GLY A 36 15.99 5.75 12.28
CA GLY A 36 15.16 5.79 13.47
C GLY A 36 14.60 4.43 13.88
N GLU A 37 14.01 4.43 15.07
CA GLU A 37 13.29 3.29 15.64
C GLU A 37 11.79 3.55 15.64
N MET A 38 11.00 2.49 15.42
CA MET A 38 9.54 2.49 15.53
C MET A 38 9.11 1.54 16.64
N TYR A 39 8.31 2.04 17.58
CA TYR A 39 7.83 1.27 18.74
C TYR A 39 6.50 1.84 19.28
N PRO A 40 5.74 1.05 20.07
CA PRO A 40 4.53 1.54 20.72
C PRO A 40 4.83 2.75 21.59
N ALA A 41 4.01 3.79 21.50
CA ALA A 41 4.24 5.00 22.29
C ALA A 41 4.20 4.66 23.79
N SER A 42 5.23 5.07 24.53
CA SER A 42 5.46 4.63 25.91
C SER A 42 4.34 5.02 26.88
N ASN A 43 3.59 6.08 26.56
CA ASN A 43 2.44 6.54 27.33
C ASN A 43 1.16 5.71 27.11
N LEU A 44 1.11 4.89 26.06
CA LEU A 44 -0.01 3.98 25.78
C LEU A 44 0.23 2.57 26.33
N VAL A 45 1.47 2.27 26.73
CA VAL A 45 1.85 0.98 27.30
C VAL A 45 1.69 1.04 28.81
N SER A 46 0.87 0.15 29.36
CA SER A 46 0.64 0.01 30.81
C SER A 46 0.44 -1.46 31.16
N GLU A 47 0.34 -1.77 32.45
CA GLU A 47 0.03 -3.13 32.94
C GLU A 47 -1.30 -3.65 32.37
N ASN A 48 -2.28 -2.77 32.21
CA ASN A 48 -3.59 -3.10 31.63
C ASN A 48 -3.58 -3.10 30.09
N THR A 49 -2.57 -2.49 29.46
CA THR A 49 -2.44 -2.36 28.01
C THR A 49 -1.02 -2.74 27.57
N PRO A 50 -0.71 -4.05 27.54
CA PRO A 50 0.61 -4.51 27.16
C PRO A 50 0.92 -4.14 25.70
N PRO A 51 2.21 -3.99 25.36
CA PRO A 51 2.61 -3.66 24.00
C PRO A 51 2.24 -4.81 23.05
N LEU A 52 1.51 -4.50 21.98
CA LEU A 52 1.07 -5.49 20.99
C LEU A 52 2.08 -5.71 19.85
N PHE A 53 3.01 -4.78 19.66
CA PHE A 53 3.96 -4.77 18.55
C PHE A 53 5.40 -4.65 19.04
N LYS A 54 6.31 -5.34 18.36
CA LYS A 54 7.75 -5.28 18.63
C LYS A 54 8.36 -3.93 18.22
N ARG A 55 9.49 -3.58 18.82
CA ARG A 55 10.36 -2.48 18.37
C ARG A 55 11.15 -2.92 17.15
N VAL A 56 11.24 -2.06 16.13
CA VAL A 56 12.02 -2.29 14.89
C VAL A 56 12.64 -1.01 14.38
N THR A 57 13.77 -1.12 13.68
CA THR A 57 14.32 -0.01 12.90
C THR A 57 13.41 0.29 11.71
N VAL A 58 13.42 1.55 11.26
CA VAL A 58 12.68 1.97 10.07
C VAL A 58 13.23 1.28 8.82
N GLU A 59 14.54 1.07 8.75
CA GLU A 59 15.19 0.26 7.72
C GLU A 59 14.66 -1.18 7.66
N GLU A 60 14.63 -1.90 8.79
CA GLU A 60 14.10 -3.27 8.84
C GLU A 60 12.63 -3.30 8.43
N TYR A 61 11.83 -2.33 8.88
CA TYR A 61 10.43 -2.20 8.54
C TYR A 61 10.22 -2.07 7.03
N PHE A 62 10.90 -1.12 6.37
CA PHE A 62 10.74 -0.91 4.92
C PHE A 62 11.33 -2.07 4.11
N GLY A 63 12.48 -2.62 4.51
CA GLY A 63 13.09 -3.77 3.86
C GLY A 63 12.14 -4.97 3.84
N ASN A 64 11.54 -5.29 4.99
CA ASN A 64 10.59 -6.40 5.09
C ASN A 64 9.24 -6.11 4.42
N LEU A 65 8.75 -4.87 4.49
CA LEU A 65 7.52 -4.44 3.83
C LEU A 65 7.60 -4.58 2.31
N CYS A 66 8.75 -4.28 1.72
CA CYS A 66 8.98 -4.37 0.27
C CYS A 66 9.33 -5.80 -0.18
N ALA A 67 10.01 -6.60 0.65
CA ALA A 67 10.43 -7.96 0.30
C ALA A 67 9.31 -9.02 0.41
N ARG A 68 8.27 -8.77 1.22
CA ARG A 68 7.19 -9.73 1.44
C ARG A 68 6.30 -9.91 0.21
N LYS A 69 5.89 -11.16 -0.04
CA LYS A 69 4.76 -11.46 -0.93
C LYS A 69 3.45 -11.10 -0.21
N LEU A 70 2.59 -10.31 -0.84
CA LEU A 70 1.28 -9.91 -0.29
C LEU A 70 0.33 -11.11 -0.20
N ARG A 71 0.49 -11.96 0.81
CA ARG A 71 -0.36 -13.14 1.08
C ARG A 71 -1.57 -12.79 1.96
N GLY A 72 -2.23 -11.67 1.70
CA GLY A 72 -3.45 -11.24 2.41
C GLY A 72 -3.28 -10.79 3.86
N LYS A 73 -2.13 -11.00 4.50
CA LYS A 73 -1.81 -10.42 5.82
C LYS A 73 -1.30 -8.99 5.66
N SER A 74 -1.39 -8.19 6.71
CA SER A 74 -0.69 -6.89 6.82
C SER A 74 0.77 -7.09 7.21
N HIS A 75 1.63 -6.08 7.04
CA HIS A 75 2.99 -6.13 7.61
C HIS A 75 2.99 -6.05 9.13
N LEU A 76 2.00 -5.34 9.70
CA LEU A 76 1.81 -5.23 11.14
C LEU A 76 1.59 -6.59 11.81
N ASP A 77 0.97 -7.55 11.12
CA ASP A 77 0.80 -8.91 11.65
C ASP A 77 2.15 -9.60 11.91
N ALA A 78 3.20 -9.29 11.12
CA ALA A 78 4.53 -9.84 11.33
C ALA A 78 5.30 -9.14 12.46
N LEU A 79 4.80 -8.00 12.93
CA LEU A 79 5.37 -7.25 14.05
C LEU A 79 4.63 -7.54 15.36
N ARG A 80 3.54 -8.32 15.35
CA ARG A 80 2.84 -8.66 16.58
C ARG A 80 3.73 -9.50 17.49
N ILE A 81 3.63 -9.21 18.79
CA ILE A 81 4.23 -10.04 19.82
C ILE A 81 3.30 -11.23 20.05
N GLU A 82 3.82 -12.45 19.97
CA GLU A 82 3.06 -13.65 20.31
C GLU A 82 2.96 -13.76 21.83
N HIS A 83 1.75 -13.60 22.36
CA HIS A 83 1.46 -13.91 23.75
C HIS A 83 1.24 -15.42 23.86
N ILE A 84 2.27 -16.16 24.30
CA ILE A 84 2.09 -17.54 24.74
C ILE A 84 1.28 -17.45 26.04
N GLN A 85 -0.01 -17.78 25.97
CA GLN A 85 -0.81 -18.05 27.16
C GLN A 85 -0.39 -19.42 27.68
N ASP A 86 0.27 -19.44 28.85
CA ASP A 86 0.31 -20.59 29.76
C ASP A 86 -0.88 -20.49 30.72
#